data_AF-A0A7C7PIQ7-F1
#
_entry.id   AF-A0A7C7PIQ7-F1
#
_cell.length_a   1.000
_cell.length_b   1.000
_cell.length_c   1.000
_cell.angle_alpha   90.00
_cell.angle_beta   90.00
_cell.angle_gamma   90.00
#
_symmetry.space_group_name_H-M   'P 1'
#
loop_
_entity.id
_entity.type
_entity.pdbx_description
1 polymer ?
#
loop_
_entity_poly.entity_id
_entity_poly.type
_entity_poly.pdbx_seq_one_letter_code
_entity_poly.pdbx_strand_id
1 'polypeptide(L)'
;MADMNTPSNEYPVRIGEVIESDTNEFTTQCYELYGAPALGSLVKAGEANSVYGVVSYSHTSGLDPTRRPVARGEGLASEELVYDQNPQLNRLLTTNFRTTIVGYEVSSQIKTYLPPRPPRIHSFVMQCGNSEILIFAK
;
A
#
# COMPACT_ATOMS: atom_id res chain seq x y z
N MET A 1 35.63 -2.54 10.96
CA MET A 1 35.26 -1.12 11.10
C MET A 1 33.83 -1.02 10.63
N ALA A 2 32.91 -0.85 11.57
CA ALA A 2 31.49 -0.69 11.29
C ALA A 2 31.21 0.81 11.22
N ASP A 3 30.65 1.28 10.11
CA ASP A 3 30.07 2.62 10.06
C ASP A 3 28.57 2.54 10.34
N MET A 4 28.26 2.90 11.58
CA MET A 4 26.98 3.39 12.06
C MET A 4 26.67 4.74 11.40
N ASN A 5 25.64 4.81 10.54
CA ASN A 5 24.60 5.85 10.57
C ASN A 5 23.65 5.71 9.36
N THR A 6 22.75 4.73 9.40
CA THR A 6 21.45 4.93 8.75
C THR A 6 20.51 5.31 9.88
N PRO A 7 19.87 6.50 9.89
CA PRO A 7 18.82 6.76 10.85
C PRO A 7 17.77 5.67 10.65
N SER A 8 17.62 4.80 11.65
CA SER A 8 16.48 3.89 11.72
C SER A 8 15.25 4.78 11.75
N ASN A 9 14.55 4.88 10.62
CA ASN A 9 13.35 5.68 10.52
C ASN A 9 12.36 5.15 11.57
N GLU A 10 12.25 5.84 12.71
CA GLU A 10 11.43 5.44 13.87
C GLU A 10 9.93 5.45 13.56
N TYR A 11 9.56 5.87 12.35
CA TYR A 11 8.20 5.86 11.86
C TYR A 11 7.98 4.69 10.91
N PRO A 12 6.88 3.93 11.04
CA PRO A 12 6.53 2.90 10.09
C PRO A 12 6.49 3.50 8.68
N VAL A 13 7.07 2.79 7.71
CA VAL A 13 7.11 3.25 6.32
C VAL A 13 5.67 3.45 5.83
N ARG A 14 5.30 4.72 5.57
CA ARG A 14 4.03 5.06 4.94
C ARG A 14 4.13 4.72 3.47
N ILE A 15 3.22 3.87 3.01
CA ILE A 15 3.24 3.32 1.65
C ILE A 15 2.13 3.91 0.77
N GLY A 16 1.14 4.58 1.35
CA GLY A 16 0.04 5.18 0.62
C GLY A 16 -1.09 5.68 1.51
N GLU A 17 -2.23 5.98 0.88
CA GLU A 17 -3.45 6.45 1.53
C GLU A 17 -4.67 5.67 1.08
N VAL A 18 -5.62 5.49 1.99
CA VAL A 18 -6.94 4.93 1.68
C VAL A 18 -7.69 5.86 0.73
N ILE A 19 -8.09 5.37 -0.44
CA ILE A 19 -8.88 6.11 -1.44
C ILE A 19 -10.32 5.58 -1.58
N GLU A 20 -10.57 4.35 -1.16
CA GLU A 20 -11.90 3.72 -1.08
C GLU A 20 -11.95 2.80 0.14
N SER A 21 -13.11 2.67 0.77
CA SER A 21 -13.20 1.96 2.05
C SER A 21 -14.63 1.49 2.37
N ASP A 22 -14.75 0.24 2.83
CA ASP A 22 -15.95 -0.33 3.43
C ASP A 22 -15.60 -1.23 4.64
N THR A 23 -16.58 -1.92 5.20
CA THR A 23 -16.39 -2.71 6.43
C THR A 23 -15.59 -4.00 6.24
N ASN A 24 -15.41 -4.45 5.00
CA ASN A 24 -14.72 -5.69 4.64
C ASN A 24 -13.36 -5.42 4.00
N GLU A 25 -13.22 -4.32 3.25
CA GLU A 25 -11.99 -4.00 2.53
C GLU A 25 -11.75 -2.49 2.37
N PHE A 26 -10.52 -2.14 2.02
CA PHE A 26 -10.17 -0.80 1.57
C PHE A 26 -9.15 -0.84 0.43
N THR A 27 -9.19 0.18 -0.42
CA THR A 27 -8.23 0.40 -1.51
C THR A 27 -7.25 1.48 -1.09
N THR A 28 -5.96 1.20 -1.26
CA THR A 28 -4.86 2.13 -1.01
C THR A 28 -4.23 2.55 -2.31
N GLN A 29 -4.05 3.86 -2.50
CA GLN A 29 -3.19 4.41 -3.54
C GLN A 29 -1.77 4.55 -2.99
N CYS A 30 -0.80 3.93 -3.65
CA CYS A 30 0.60 3.99 -3.28
C CYS A 30 1.20 5.37 -3.57
N TYR A 31 2.15 5.79 -2.74
CA TYR A 31 2.96 6.98 -3.01
C TYR A 31 4.00 6.75 -4.10
N GLU A 32 4.51 5.51 -4.20
CA GLU A 32 5.49 5.10 -5.20
C GLU A 32 4.85 4.20 -6.25
N LEU A 33 5.19 4.44 -7.52
CA LEU A 33 4.76 3.60 -8.63
C LEU A 33 5.40 2.21 -8.48
N TYR A 34 4.58 1.17 -8.59
CA TYR A 34 4.94 -0.23 -8.29
C TYR A 34 5.35 -0.50 -6.83
N GLY A 35 5.10 0.45 -5.91
CA GLY A 35 5.42 0.34 -4.48
C GLY A 35 4.37 -0.39 -3.63
N ALA A 36 3.50 -1.19 -4.24
CA ALA A 36 2.54 -1.98 -3.47
C ALA A 36 3.26 -3.11 -2.69
N PRO A 37 2.85 -3.40 -1.44
CA PRO A 37 3.37 -4.55 -0.72
C PRO A 37 3.04 -5.86 -1.43
N ALA A 38 3.80 -6.93 -1.13
CA ALA A 38 3.52 -8.25 -1.65
C ALA A 38 2.12 -8.74 -1.26
N LEU A 39 1.47 -9.51 -2.13
CA LEU A 39 0.21 -10.19 -1.83
C LEU A 39 0.35 -11.01 -0.53
N GLY A 40 -0.63 -10.91 0.37
CA GLY A 40 -0.60 -11.56 1.68
C GLY A 40 0.10 -10.76 2.77
N SER A 41 0.70 -9.61 2.46
CA SER A 41 1.32 -8.74 3.47
C SER A 41 0.27 -8.15 4.41
N LEU A 42 0.58 -8.10 5.71
CA LEU A 42 -0.25 -7.39 6.69
C LEU A 42 0.08 -5.89 6.65
N VAL A 43 -0.95 -5.07 6.52
CA VAL A 43 -0.88 -3.61 6.56
C VAL A 43 -1.87 -3.06 7.57
N LYS A 44 -1.68 -1.80 7.96
CA LYS A 44 -2.62 -1.05 8.79
C LYS A 44 -2.95 0.31 8.20
N ALA A 45 -4.20 0.73 8.33
CA ALA A 45 -4.69 2.04 7.96
C ALA A 45 -5.04 2.87 9.21
N GLY A 46 -4.46 4.06 9.30
CA GLY A 46 -4.62 4.98 10.43
C GLY A 46 -3.43 4.97 11.39
N GLU A 47 -3.20 6.09 12.08
CA GLU A 47 -2.11 6.24 13.07
C GLU A 47 -2.57 5.89 14.50
N ALA A 48 -3.88 5.99 14.76
CA ALA A 48 -4.50 5.62 16.03
C ALA A 48 -5.84 4.93 15.78
N ASN A 49 -6.15 3.89 16.56
CA ASN A 49 -7.30 3.00 16.31
C ASN A 49 -7.24 2.41 14.89
N SER A 50 -6.05 1.90 14.55
CA SER A 50 -5.73 1.44 13.20
C SER A 50 -6.61 0.27 12.78
N VAL A 51 -7.00 0.21 11.50
CA VAL A 51 -7.63 -0.97 10.91
C VAL A 51 -6.56 -1.83 10.24
N TYR A 52 -6.53 -3.11 10.56
CA TYR A 52 -5.57 -4.09 10.03
C TYR A 52 -6.19 -4.90 8.92
N GLY A 53 -5.38 -5.20 7.91
CA GLY A 53 -5.84 -6.01 6.79
C GLY A 53 -4.70 -6.65 6.02
N VAL A 54 -5.05 -7.65 5.23
CA VAL A 54 -4.13 -8.40 4.38
C VAL A 54 -4.27 -7.92 2.94
N VAL A 55 -3.16 -7.59 2.29
CA VAL A 55 -3.14 -7.23 0.87
C VAL A 55 -3.66 -8.42 0.06
N SER A 56 -4.79 -8.23 -0.62
CA SER A 56 -5.51 -9.27 -1.35
C SER A 56 -5.51 -9.07 -2.86
N TYR A 57 -5.09 -7.90 -3.34
CA TYR A 57 -4.95 -7.58 -4.76
C TYR A 57 -4.05 -6.36 -4.95
N SER A 58 -3.31 -6.28 -6.06
CA SER A 58 -2.53 -5.09 -6.44
C SER A 58 -2.62 -4.87 -7.95
N HIS A 59 -2.65 -3.61 -8.37
CA HIS A 59 -2.72 -3.22 -9.76
C HIS A 59 -2.07 -1.86 -10.03
N THR A 60 -1.44 -1.73 -11.19
CA THR A 60 -0.94 -0.47 -11.72
C THR A 60 -1.71 -0.13 -12.99
N SER A 61 -2.30 1.06 -13.03
CA SER A 61 -3.11 1.54 -14.16
C SER A 61 -2.80 2.99 -14.50
N GLY A 62 -3.47 3.50 -15.54
CA GLY A 62 -3.54 4.94 -15.75
C GLY A 62 -4.23 5.64 -14.58
N LEU A 63 -3.82 6.88 -14.31
CA LEU A 63 -4.43 7.77 -13.33
C LEU A 63 -5.87 8.15 -13.74
N ASP A 64 -6.10 8.34 -15.04
CA ASP A 64 -7.43 8.50 -15.62
C ASP A 64 -8.00 7.10 -15.93
N PRO A 65 -9.05 6.64 -15.22
CA PRO A 65 -9.59 5.29 -15.39
C PRO A 65 -10.22 5.07 -16.77
N THR A 66 -10.53 6.14 -17.52
CA THR A 66 -11.04 6.05 -18.89
C THR A 66 -9.94 5.79 -19.92
N ARG A 67 -8.67 5.93 -19.52
CA ARG A 67 -7.51 5.79 -20.41
C ARG A 67 -6.63 4.63 -19.99
N ARG A 68 -6.58 3.61 -20.84
CA ARG A 68 -5.65 2.49 -20.64
C ARG A 68 -4.25 2.86 -21.14
N PRO A 69 -3.19 2.59 -20.37
CA PRO A 69 -1.83 2.61 -20.88
C PRO A 69 -1.71 1.69 -22.10
N VAL A 70 -0.96 2.13 -23.10
CA VAL A 70 -0.68 1.38 -24.33
C VAL A 70 0.78 0.98 -24.39
N ALA A 71 1.09 -0.08 -25.14
CA ALA A 71 2.47 -0.53 -25.34
C ALA A 71 3.32 0.56 -26.01
N ARG A 72 4.55 0.76 -25.51
CA ARG A 72 5.49 1.78 -26.01
C ARG A 72 6.93 1.27 -26.21
N GLY A 73 7.16 -0.02 -25.98
CA GLY A 73 8.50 -0.63 -26.05
C GLY A 73 8.86 -1.23 -27.40
N GLU A 74 8.03 -1.10 -28.43
CA GLU A 74 8.32 -1.67 -29.74
C GLU A 74 9.61 -1.08 -30.32
N GLY A 75 10.57 -1.95 -30.64
CA GLY A 75 11.88 -1.55 -31.16
C GLY A 75 12.88 -1.01 -30.14
N LEU A 76 12.53 -0.98 -28.84
CA LEU A 76 13.46 -0.58 -27.78
C LEU A 76 14.24 -1.77 -27.23
N ALA A 77 15.47 -1.51 -26.79
CA ALA A 77 16.38 -2.55 -26.30
C ALA A 77 16.15 -2.92 -24.82
N SER A 78 15.42 -2.11 -24.06
CA SER A 78 15.11 -2.36 -22.65
C SER A 78 13.82 -1.66 -22.20
N GLU A 79 13.26 -2.11 -21.07
CA GLU A 79 12.12 -1.48 -20.41
C GLU A 79 12.49 -0.10 -19.81
N GLU A 80 13.72 0.06 -19.32
CA GLU A 80 14.23 1.34 -18.80
C GLU A 80 14.13 2.44 -19.87
N LEU A 81 14.50 2.13 -21.12
CA LEU A 81 14.37 3.04 -22.24
C LEU A 81 12.92 3.46 -22.53
N VAL A 82 11.92 2.65 -22.18
CA VAL A 82 10.51 3.03 -22.30
C VAL A 82 10.22 4.22 -21.39
N TYR A 83 10.71 4.20 -20.15
CA TYR A 83 10.52 5.26 -19.17
C TYR A 83 11.39 6.48 -19.47
N ASP A 84 12.64 6.29 -19.89
CA ASP A 84 13.53 7.38 -20.29
C ASP A 84 12.97 8.17 -21.48
N GLN A 85 12.41 7.48 -22.48
CA GLN A 85 11.79 8.12 -23.65
C GLN A 85 10.38 8.63 -23.38
N ASN A 86 9.73 8.18 -22.30
CA ASN A 86 8.39 8.64 -21.90
C ASN A 86 8.34 9.04 -20.41
N PRO A 87 9.07 10.09 -19.97
CA PRO A 87 9.16 10.45 -18.55
C PRO A 87 7.81 10.78 -17.90
N GLN A 88 6.81 11.18 -18.70
CA GLN A 88 5.45 11.43 -18.26
C GLN A 88 4.74 10.18 -17.70
N LEU A 89 5.18 8.96 -18.04
CA LEU A 89 4.55 7.72 -17.55
C LEU A 89 4.50 7.69 -16.01
N ASN A 90 5.55 8.16 -15.33
CA ASN A 90 5.61 8.22 -13.87
C ASN A 90 4.55 9.14 -13.23
N ARG A 91 3.96 10.05 -14.01
CA ARG A 91 2.89 10.96 -13.54
C ARG A 91 1.50 10.54 -14.04
N LEU A 92 1.45 9.67 -15.05
CA LEU A 92 0.22 9.21 -15.69
C LEU A 92 -0.21 7.84 -15.18
N LEU A 93 0.67 7.11 -14.51
CA LEU A 93 0.38 5.82 -13.90
C LEU A 93 0.20 5.97 -12.39
N THR A 94 -0.57 5.06 -11.81
CA THR A 94 -0.73 4.93 -10.37
C THR A 94 -0.83 3.46 -9.99
N THR A 95 -0.33 3.14 -8.80
CA THR A 95 -0.41 1.80 -8.23
C THR A 95 -1.38 1.82 -7.07
N ASN A 96 -2.37 0.96 -7.13
CA ASN A 96 -3.34 0.75 -6.07
C ASN A 96 -3.30 -0.70 -5.60
N PHE A 97 -3.52 -0.93 -4.32
CA PHE A 97 -3.74 -2.27 -3.79
C PHE A 97 -4.99 -2.32 -2.92
N ARG A 98 -5.64 -3.48 -2.91
CA ARG A 98 -6.80 -3.77 -2.08
C ARG A 98 -6.35 -4.56 -0.87
N THR A 99 -6.97 -4.24 0.26
CA THR A 99 -6.71 -4.85 1.54
C THR A 99 -8.00 -5.41 2.11
N THR A 100 -8.03 -6.72 2.37
CA THR A 100 -9.13 -7.35 3.10
C THR A 100 -8.92 -7.17 4.60
N ILE A 101 -9.90 -6.59 5.27
CA ILE A 101 -9.83 -6.26 6.69
C ILE A 101 -9.92 -7.53 7.54
N VAL A 102 -9.00 -7.66 8.51
CA VAL A 102 -8.94 -8.81 9.42
C VAL A 102 -8.96 -8.41 10.89
N GLY A 103 -8.80 -7.12 11.20
CA GLY A 103 -8.78 -6.67 12.57
C GLY A 103 -8.75 -5.16 12.72
N TYR A 104 -8.75 -4.70 13.97
CA TYR A 104 -8.61 -3.29 14.30
C TYR A 104 -8.07 -3.10 15.71
N GLU A 105 -7.50 -1.93 15.96
CA GLU A 105 -7.09 -1.49 17.29
C GLU A 105 -8.21 -0.68 17.94
N VAL A 106 -8.48 -1.01 19.21
CA VAL A 106 -9.33 -0.19 20.08
C VAL A 106 -8.74 -0.22 21.48
N SER A 107 -8.58 0.96 22.09
CA SER A 107 -8.02 1.08 23.44
C SER A 107 -6.68 0.34 23.60
N SER A 108 -5.80 0.47 22.60
CA SER A 108 -4.47 -0.17 22.55
C SER A 108 -4.49 -1.70 22.55
N GLN A 109 -5.62 -2.30 22.18
CA GLN A 109 -5.75 -3.74 21.98
C GLN A 109 -6.15 -4.03 20.54
N ILE A 110 -5.42 -4.95 19.91
CA ILE A 110 -5.78 -5.47 18.59
C ILE A 110 -6.87 -6.53 18.75
N LYS A 111 -7.94 -6.37 17.99
CA LYS A 111 -9.03 -7.32 17.82
C LYS A 111 -8.90 -7.97 16.46
N THR A 112 -8.98 -9.30 16.39
CA THR A 112 -8.82 -10.11 15.17
C THR A 112 -10.18 -10.44 14.54
N TYR A 113 -11.07 -9.45 14.50
CA TYR A 113 -12.38 -9.49 13.83
C TYR A 113 -12.69 -8.12 13.23
N LEU A 114 -13.72 -8.03 12.38
CA LEU A 114 -14.02 -6.82 11.63
C LEU A 114 -14.29 -5.59 12.53
N PRO A 115 -13.80 -4.40 12.16
CA PRO A 115 -14.09 -3.18 12.89
C PRO A 115 -15.56 -2.79 12.78
N PRO A 116 -16.10 -2.06 13.78
CA PRO A 116 -17.46 -1.52 13.72
C PRO A 116 -17.63 -0.42 12.67
N ARG A 117 -16.52 0.14 12.14
CA ARG A 117 -16.50 1.20 11.11
C ARG A 117 -15.30 1.01 10.18
N PRO A 118 -15.45 1.35 8.89
CA PRO A 118 -14.34 1.34 7.94
C PRO A 118 -13.24 2.34 8.32
N PRO A 119 -11.99 2.16 7.85
CA PRO A 119 -10.99 3.21 7.92
C PRO A 119 -11.43 4.43 7.11
N ARG A 120 -11.00 5.64 7.49
CA ARG A 120 -11.35 6.87 6.77
C ARG A 120 -10.58 6.95 5.46
N ILE A 121 -11.19 7.58 4.45
CA ILE A 121 -10.44 8.06 3.29
C ILE A 121 -9.31 8.99 3.76
N HIS A 122 -8.15 8.92 3.11
CA HIS A 122 -6.89 9.56 3.49
C HIS A 122 -6.27 9.09 4.81
N SER A 123 -6.72 7.95 5.36
CA SER A 123 -5.94 7.28 6.40
C SER A 123 -4.62 6.80 5.80
N PHE A 124 -3.49 7.17 6.41
CA PHE A 124 -2.19 6.66 6.00
C PHE A 124 -2.13 5.15 6.19
N VAL A 125 -1.55 4.48 5.20
CA VAL A 125 -1.35 3.03 5.22
C VAL A 125 0.12 2.74 5.41
N MET A 126 0.41 1.81 6.31
CA MET A 126 1.75 1.43 6.72
C MET A 126 1.88 -0.10 6.72
N GLN A 127 3.08 -0.60 6.42
CA GLN A 127 3.37 -2.03 6.58
C GLN A 127 3.46 -2.39 8.06
N CYS A 128 2.85 -3.52 8.45
CA CYS A 128 2.93 -4.01 9.82
C CYS A 128 4.29 -4.64 10.13
N GLY A 129 4.73 -4.48 11.37
CA GLY A 129 5.94 -5.12 11.89
C GLY A 129 5.68 -6.52 12.45
N ASN A 130 6.74 -7.19 12.88
CA ASN A 130 6.69 -8.56 13.40
C ASN A 130 5.74 -8.73 14.61
N SER A 131 5.66 -7.73 15.50
CA SER A 131 4.78 -7.77 16.66
C SER A 131 3.30 -7.88 16.28
N GLU A 132 2.89 -7.14 15.26
CA GLU A 132 1.52 -7.14 14.74
C GLU A 132 1.24 -8.44 13.97
N ILE A 133 2.20 -8.89 13.14
CA ILE A 133 2.08 -10.15 12.37
C ILE A 133 1.85 -11.35 13.30
N LEU A 134 2.61 -11.45 14.40
CA LEU A 134 2.48 -12.55 15.37
C LEU A 134 1.12 -12.59 16.08
N ILE A 135 0.36 -11.49 16.11
CA ILE A 135 -0.99 -11.46 16.68
C ILE A 135 -1.99 -12.10 15.72
N PHE A 136 -1.85 -11.87 14.42
CA PHE A 136 -2.74 -12.40 13.38
C PHE A 136 -2.35 -13.80 12.87
N ALA A 137 -1.16 -14.30 13.21
CA ALA A 137 -0.69 -15.63 12.82
C ALA A 137 -1.11 -16.76 13.78
N LYS A 138 -1.92 -16.47 14.80
CA LYS A 138 -2.44 -17.43 15.79
C LYS A 138 -3.80 -17.95 15.37
#